data_AF-A0A1Q3KIU8-F1
#
_entry.id   AF-A0A1Q3KIU8-F1
#
_cell.length_a   1.000
_cell.length_b   1.000
_cell.length_c   1.000
_cell.angle_alpha   90.00
_cell.angle_beta   90.00
_cell.angle_gamma   90.00
#
_symmetry.space_group_name_H-M   'P 1'
#
loop_
_entity.id
_entity.type
_entity.pdbx_description
1 polymer ?
#
loop_
_entity_poly.entity_id
_entity_poly.type
_entity_poly.pdbx_seq_one_letter_code
_entity_poly.pdbx_strand_id
1 'polypeptide(L)'
;MIVSLFAARPIPYALLGILAATAAIAQTPAAGPAPGKVVRSVVETTASPAVPEFRDPKTGRVWNQNNVGNGPVGKPTPADLAFDPAGQTTRIDGVVVQRPPTALLGWSPPSAGPNVPLVSLDNPTLSAVPGKRWQVALYVDNNANGTMVPMIDCSFTNGGNAVMETRVLVPALGAGVRAGILIYGPKTELFVDRANCRIVSP
;
A
#
# COMPACT_ATOMS: atom_id res chain seq x y z
N MET A 1 52.51 -8.13 -40.47
CA MET A 1 53.11 -7.60 -39.23
C MET A 1 52.59 -8.46 -38.07
N ILE A 2 53.41 -9.43 -37.63
CA ILE A 2 53.48 -10.17 -36.33
C ILE A 2 52.12 -10.42 -35.61
N VAL A 3 51.47 -11.60 -35.76
CA VAL A 3 51.60 -12.89 -35.04
C VAL A 3 51.07 -12.93 -33.58
N SER A 4 49.86 -13.52 -33.44
CA SER A 4 49.35 -14.52 -32.47
C SER A 4 49.72 -14.50 -30.97
N LEU A 5 48.75 -14.66 -30.05
CA LEU A 5 48.31 -15.98 -29.49
C LEU A 5 47.29 -15.89 -28.31
N PHE A 6 46.48 -16.95 -28.24
CA PHE A 6 45.46 -17.40 -27.29
C PHE A 6 45.79 -17.35 -25.78
N ALA A 7 44.75 -17.31 -24.93
CA ALA A 7 44.63 -18.24 -23.78
C ALA A 7 43.21 -18.29 -23.19
N ALA A 8 42.49 -19.38 -23.46
CA ALA A 8 41.38 -19.87 -22.66
C ALA A 8 41.91 -20.54 -21.38
N ARG A 9 41.13 -20.55 -20.29
CA ARG A 9 41.42 -21.36 -19.09
C ARG A 9 40.14 -21.96 -18.50
N PRO A 10 39.96 -23.30 -18.60
CA PRO A 10 39.08 -24.05 -17.73
C PRO A 10 39.83 -25.04 -16.81
N ILE A 11 39.34 -25.13 -15.55
CA ILE A 11 39.30 -26.27 -14.61
C ILE A 11 40.64 -26.76 -14.00
N PRO A 12 40.63 -27.15 -12.71
CA PRO A 12 40.91 -28.55 -12.41
C PRO A 12 39.94 -29.19 -11.40
N TYR A 13 39.70 -30.49 -11.66
CA TYR A 13 39.10 -31.51 -10.83
C TYR A 13 39.90 -31.77 -9.53
N ALA A 14 39.21 -32.11 -8.44
CA ALA A 14 39.74 -32.93 -7.33
C ALA A 14 38.55 -33.63 -6.64
N LEU A 15 38.25 -34.89 -6.95
CA LEU A 15 38.75 -36.17 -6.41
C LEU A 15 38.05 -36.65 -5.12
N LEU A 16 37.53 -37.88 -5.24
CA LEU A 16 36.87 -38.74 -4.25
C LEU A 16 37.69 -38.99 -2.96
N GLY A 17 36.98 -39.23 -1.86
CA GLY A 17 37.52 -39.89 -0.66
C GLY A 17 36.40 -40.50 0.19
N ILE A 18 36.18 -41.81 0.05
CA ILE A 18 35.29 -42.67 0.86
C ILE A 18 36.09 -43.15 2.08
N LEU A 19 35.51 -43.15 3.28
CA LEU A 19 35.91 -44.06 4.35
C LEU A 19 34.72 -44.39 5.26
N ALA A 20 34.39 -45.68 5.26
CA ALA A 20 33.44 -46.33 6.14
C ALA A 20 34.13 -46.75 7.45
N ALA A 21 33.39 -46.72 8.56
CA ALA A 21 33.69 -47.52 9.74
C ALA A 21 32.39 -47.87 10.48
N THR A 22 32.01 -49.13 10.42
CA THR A 22 30.99 -49.80 11.23
C THR A 22 31.65 -50.47 12.44
N ALA A 23 31.04 -50.38 13.62
CA ALA A 23 31.07 -51.43 14.65
C ALA A 23 29.94 -51.23 15.67
N ALA A 24 29.23 -52.32 15.93
CA ALA A 24 28.02 -52.45 16.75
C ALA A 24 28.32 -52.97 18.16
N ILE A 25 27.45 -52.66 19.13
CA ILE A 25 26.97 -53.45 20.31
C ILE A 25 26.23 -52.46 21.27
N ALA A 26 25.17 -52.73 22.03
CA ALA A 26 24.35 -53.91 22.33
C ALA A 26 22.95 -53.41 22.81
N GLN A 27 21.93 -54.27 22.70
CA GLN A 27 20.57 -54.05 23.21
C GLN A 27 20.39 -54.69 24.59
N THR A 28 19.70 -54.02 25.53
CA THR A 28 18.96 -54.61 26.67
C THR A 28 18.07 -53.53 27.33
N PRO A 29 17.03 -53.86 28.14
CA PRO A 29 15.65 -53.61 27.74
C PRO A 29 14.87 -52.60 28.61
N ALA A 30 13.75 -52.16 28.04
CA ALA A 30 12.47 -51.78 28.67
C ALA A 30 12.43 -50.91 29.95
N ALA A 31 11.89 -49.70 29.80
CA ALA A 31 10.95 -49.10 30.75
C ALA A 31 10.03 -48.13 29.99
N GLY A 32 8.71 -48.36 30.02
CA GLY A 32 7.72 -47.58 29.27
C GLY A 32 7.63 -46.12 29.72
N PRO A 33 7.14 -45.20 28.88
CA PRO A 33 6.86 -43.84 29.30
C PRO A 33 5.65 -43.86 30.24
N ALA A 34 5.88 -43.47 31.49
CA ALA A 34 4.82 -43.08 32.40
C ALA A 34 3.96 -41.98 31.74
N PRO A 35 2.63 -41.93 31.97
CA PRO A 35 1.79 -40.90 31.38
C PRO A 35 2.21 -39.55 31.98
N GLY A 36 2.92 -38.75 31.17
CA GLY A 36 3.22 -37.37 31.48
C GLY A 36 1.90 -36.64 31.74
N LYS A 37 1.72 -36.13 32.96
CA LYS A 37 0.66 -35.16 33.25
C LYS A 37 0.82 -33.99 32.27
N VAL A 38 -0.02 -33.95 31.26
CA VAL A 38 -0.26 -32.73 30.49
C VAL A 38 -0.80 -31.72 31.49
N VAL A 39 0.03 -30.75 31.88
CA VAL A 39 -0.44 -29.57 32.60
C VAL A 39 -1.30 -28.81 31.60
N ARG A 40 -2.60 -29.13 31.57
CA ARG A 40 -3.59 -28.22 31.01
C ARG A 40 -3.53 -26.98 31.89
N SER A 41 -3.14 -25.85 31.32
CA SER A 41 -3.37 -24.56 31.95
C SER A 41 -4.88 -24.39 32.08
N VAL A 42 -5.42 -24.80 33.23
CA VAL A 42 -6.76 -24.45 33.64
C VAL A 42 -6.61 -23.07 34.26
N VAL A 43 -7.02 -22.06 33.51
CA VAL A 43 -7.32 -20.77 34.14
C VAL A 43 -8.54 -21.03 35.03
N GLU A 44 -8.32 -21.13 36.33
CA GLU A 44 -9.39 -21.05 37.31
C GLU A 44 -10.00 -19.65 37.21
N THR A 45 -11.11 -19.53 36.48
CA THR A 45 -11.93 -18.33 36.48
C THR A 45 -12.57 -18.21 37.86
N THR A 46 -11.89 -17.52 38.78
CA THR A 46 -12.51 -17.02 40.02
C THR A 46 -13.72 -16.16 39.66
N ALA A 47 -14.78 -16.23 40.47
CA ALA A 47 -16.12 -15.68 40.26
C ALA A 47 -16.21 -14.42 39.38
N SER A 48 -17.09 -14.53 38.37
CA SER A 48 -17.45 -13.54 37.34
C SER A 48 -17.45 -12.08 37.84
N PRO A 49 -16.56 -11.21 37.32
CA PRO A 49 -16.94 -9.80 37.19
C PRO A 49 -18.16 -9.72 36.28
N ALA A 50 -19.06 -8.76 36.51
CA ALA A 50 -20.27 -8.56 35.72
C ALA A 50 -19.94 -8.66 34.22
N VAL A 51 -20.59 -9.59 33.52
CA VAL A 51 -20.36 -9.84 32.09
C VAL A 51 -20.49 -8.51 31.36
N PRO A 52 -19.50 -8.07 30.56
CA PRO A 52 -19.61 -6.83 29.82
C PRO A 52 -20.82 -6.88 28.89
N GLU A 53 -21.86 -6.12 29.22
CA GLU A 53 -23.03 -5.97 28.37
C GLU A 53 -22.78 -4.85 27.36
N PHE A 54 -22.86 -5.16 26.06
CA PHE A 54 -22.73 -4.16 25.00
C PHE A 54 -24.11 -3.69 24.57
N ARG A 55 -24.42 -2.41 24.80
CA ARG A 55 -25.67 -1.81 24.35
C ARG A 55 -25.50 -1.26 22.94
N ASP A 56 -26.22 -1.81 21.98
CA ASP A 56 -26.18 -1.35 20.59
C ASP A 56 -26.76 0.08 20.49
N PRO A 57 -25.98 1.07 20.04
CA PRO A 57 -26.43 2.45 19.90
C PRO A 57 -27.58 2.64 18.90
N LYS A 58 -27.69 1.77 17.90
CA LYS A 58 -28.71 1.88 16.84
C LYS A 58 -30.04 1.27 17.24
N THR A 59 -30.02 0.16 17.99
CA THR A 59 -31.24 -0.62 18.31
C THR A 59 -31.63 -0.57 19.78
N GLY A 60 -30.76 -0.04 20.66
CA GLY A 60 -30.96 -0.05 22.12
C GLY A 60 -30.90 -1.44 22.75
N ARG A 61 -30.60 -2.49 21.95
CA ARG A 61 -30.54 -3.87 22.40
C ARG A 61 -29.29 -4.10 23.24
N VAL A 62 -29.46 -4.77 24.38
CA VAL A 62 -28.36 -5.15 25.28
C VAL A 62 -27.87 -6.53 24.86
N TRP A 63 -26.62 -6.59 24.42
CA TRP A 63 -25.93 -7.82 24.05
C TRP A 63 -25.10 -8.32 25.22
N ASN A 64 -25.32 -9.57 25.61
CA ASN A 64 -24.53 -10.30 26.58
C ASN A 64 -24.07 -11.63 25.98
N GLN A 65 -23.18 -12.33 26.66
CA GLN A 65 -22.63 -13.61 26.17
C GLN A 65 -23.70 -14.68 25.88
N ASN A 66 -24.88 -14.59 26.48
CA ASN A 66 -25.96 -15.56 26.31
C ASN A 66 -26.87 -15.24 25.11
N ASN A 67 -26.93 -13.98 24.67
CA ASN A 67 -27.82 -13.55 23.60
C ASN A 67 -27.09 -13.04 22.34
N VAL A 68 -25.78 -12.81 22.40
CA VAL A 68 -24.94 -12.47 21.25
C VAL A 68 -25.03 -13.60 20.21
N GLY A 69 -25.45 -13.27 18.99
CA GLY A 69 -25.67 -14.24 17.91
C GLY A 69 -26.95 -15.09 18.00
N ASN A 70 -27.69 -15.04 19.12
CA ASN A 70 -28.89 -15.86 19.35
C ASN A 70 -30.23 -15.11 19.13
N GLY A 71 -30.18 -13.82 18.81
CA GLY A 71 -31.38 -13.05 18.47
C GLY A 71 -31.67 -13.07 16.96
N PRO A 72 -32.90 -12.76 16.53
CA PRO A 72 -33.13 -12.32 15.16
C PRO A 72 -32.34 -11.02 14.98
N VAL A 73 -31.11 -11.15 14.49
CA VAL A 73 -30.55 -10.15 13.59
C VAL A 73 -31.46 -10.31 12.38
N GLY A 74 -32.44 -9.41 12.21
CA GLY A 74 -33.20 -9.39 10.96
C GLY A 74 -32.19 -9.54 9.84
N LYS A 75 -32.36 -10.55 8.96
CA LYS A 75 -31.36 -10.89 7.94
C LYS A 75 -30.88 -9.56 7.35
N PRO A 76 -29.59 -9.20 7.51
CA PRO A 76 -29.09 -7.93 7.03
C PRO A 76 -29.57 -7.79 5.61
N THR A 77 -30.33 -6.73 5.33
CA THR A 77 -30.82 -6.53 3.98
C THR A 77 -29.60 -6.34 3.07
N PRO A 78 -29.70 -6.60 1.77
CA PRO A 78 -28.63 -6.26 0.85
C PRO A 78 -28.18 -4.78 0.97
N ALA A 79 -29.09 -3.88 1.39
CA ALA A 79 -28.76 -2.49 1.68
C ALA A 79 -27.94 -2.31 2.97
N ASP A 80 -28.21 -3.09 4.03
CA ASP A 80 -27.41 -3.05 5.27
C ASP A 80 -25.99 -3.60 5.09
N LEU A 81 -25.81 -4.47 4.09
CA LEU A 81 -24.51 -5.04 3.71
C LEU A 81 -23.81 -4.22 2.62
N ALA A 82 -24.50 -3.27 2.00
CA ALA A 82 -23.94 -2.47 0.93
C ALA A 82 -22.92 -1.48 1.51
N PHE A 83 -21.81 -1.33 0.80
CA PHE A 83 -20.87 -0.25 1.07
C PHE A 83 -21.54 1.09 0.73
N ASP A 84 -21.68 1.96 1.72
CA ASP A 84 -22.12 3.34 1.52
C ASP A 84 -20.91 4.28 1.45
N PRO A 85 -20.45 4.66 0.24
CA PRO A 85 -19.37 5.62 0.11
C PRO A 85 -19.73 7.01 0.65
N ALA A 86 -21.01 7.41 0.64
CA ALA A 86 -21.42 8.74 1.08
C ALA A 86 -21.36 8.90 2.61
N GLY A 87 -21.48 7.80 3.36
CA GLY A 87 -21.35 7.77 4.82
C GLY A 87 -19.90 7.82 5.34
N GLN A 88 -18.90 7.84 4.45
CA GLN A 88 -17.49 7.90 4.87
C GLN A 88 -17.12 9.28 5.42
N THR A 89 -16.66 9.31 6.68
CA THR A 89 -16.18 10.53 7.36
C THR A 89 -14.68 10.50 7.66
N THR A 90 -14.02 9.38 7.43
CA THR A 90 -12.58 9.22 7.70
C THR A 90 -11.75 10.11 6.79
N ARG A 91 -10.87 10.90 7.42
CA ARG A 91 -9.84 11.71 6.78
C ARG A 91 -8.47 11.28 7.27
N ILE A 92 -7.48 11.36 6.38
CA ILE A 92 -6.07 11.26 6.74
C ILE A 92 -5.56 12.67 7.00
N ASP A 93 -5.11 12.89 8.22
CA ASP A 93 -4.62 14.20 8.65
C ASP A 93 -3.23 14.52 8.10
N GLY A 94 -3.00 15.80 7.87
CA GLY A 94 -1.75 16.32 7.31
C GLY A 94 -1.67 16.25 5.79
N VAL A 95 -0.49 16.59 5.27
CA VAL A 95 -0.17 16.59 3.84
C VAL A 95 0.89 15.52 3.59
N VAL A 96 0.57 14.55 2.74
CA VAL A 96 1.51 13.48 2.37
C VAL A 96 2.46 13.99 1.29
N VAL A 97 3.75 14.09 1.59
CA VAL A 97 4.75 14.52 0.61
C VAL A 97 5.25 13.34 -0.22
N GLN A 98 5.29 13.48 -1.54
CA GLN A 98 5.74 12.47 -2.49
C GLN A 98 6.78 13.03 -3.46
N ARG A 99 7.72 12.18 -3.86
CA ARG A 99 8.72 12.44 -4.90
C ARG A 99 8.63 11.33 -5.96
N PRO A 100 7.55 11.32 -6.76
CA PRO A 100 7.35 10.26 -7.75
C PRO A 100 8.40 10.37 -8.87
N PRO A 101 8.78 9.23 -9.48
CA PRO A 101 9.53 9.28 -10.73
C PRO A 101 8.67 9.90 -11.84
N THR A 102 9.33 10.56 -12.78
CA THR A 102 8.71 11.11 -13.99
C THR A 102 9.05 10.25 -15.19
N ALA A 103 8.06 9.94 -16.02
CA ALA A 103 8.30 9.38 -17.35
C ALA A 103 8.41 10.52 -18.36
N LEU A 104 9.53 10.65 -19.06
CA LEU A 104 9.66 11.64 -20.15
C LEU A 104 8.84 11.19 -21.35
N LEU A 105 7.94 12.05 -21.83
CA LEU A 105 7.01 11.72 -22.91
C LEU A 105 7.33 12.45 -24.20
N GLY A 106 7.96 13.61 -24.11
CA GLY A 106 8.33 14.37 -25.29
C GLY A 106 8.80 15.77 -24.96
N TRP A 107 8.94 16.55 -26.02
CA TRP A 107 9.40 17.92 -25.98
C TRP A 107 8.56 18.78 -26.93
N SER A 108 8.27 20.00 -26.52
CA SER A 108 7.67 21.05 -27.34
C SER A 108 8.48 22.35 -27.21
N PRO A 109 8.47 23.24 -28.22
CA PRO A 109 9.10 24.55 -28.08
C PRO A 109 8.51 25.33 -26.89
N PRO A 110 9.36 25.98 -26.04
CA PRO A 110 8.88 26.86 -24.98
C PRO A 110 7.87 27.90 -25.49
N SER A 111 6.76 28.03 -24.76
CA SER A 111 5.58 28.80 -25.17
C SER A 111 5.04 29.70 -24.07
N ALA A 112 5.66 29.73 -22.89
CA ALA A 112 5.24 30.54 -21.76
C ALA A 112 5.13 32.03 -22.14
N GLY A 113 4.06 32.67 -21.69
CA GLY A 113 3.75 34.06 -22.00
C GLY A 113 2.56 34.56 -21.17
N PRO A 114 1.98 35.71 -21.48
CA PRO A 114 0.91 36.30 -20.67
C PRO A 114 -0.32 35.40 -20.45
N ASN A 115 -0.62 34.52 -21.42
CA ASN A 115 -1.77 33.60 -21.37
C ASN A 115 -1.37 32.13 -21.25
N VAL A 116 -0.07 31.82 -21.21
CA VAL A 116 0.44 30.44 -21.14
C VAL A 116 1.30 30.33 -19.88
N PRO A 117 0.89 29.52 -18.88
CA PRO A 117 1.63 29.43 -17.63
C PRO A 117 2.99 28.76 -17.85
N LEU A 118 3.94 29.05 -16.96
CA LEU A 118 5.28 28.45 -17.00
C LEU A 118 5.25 26.93 -16.94
N VAL A 119 4.33 26.38 -16.14
CA VAL A 119 4.07 24.95 -16.01
C VAL A 119 2.56 24.74 -16.13
N SER A 120 2.12 23.69 -16.83
CA SER A 120 0.72 23.28 -16.90
C SER A 120 0.54 21.81 -16.54
N LEU A 121 -0.66 21.47 -16.07
CA LEU A 121 -1.08 20.08 -15.81
C LEU A 121 -2.16 19.70 -16.80
N ASP A 122 -2.04 18.52 -17.38
CA ASP A 122 -3.00 17.99 -18.35
C ASP A 122 -3.50 16.61 -17.96
N ASN A 123 -4.75 16.34 -18.35
CA ASN A 123 -5.40 15.03 -18.31
C ASN A 123 -5.28 14.24 -16.98
N PRO A 124 -5.65 14.83 -15.82
CA PRO A 124 -5.64 14.10 -14.56
C PRO A 124 -6.68 12.96 -14.60
N THR A 125 -6.20 11.73 -14.49
CA THR A 125 -7.02 10.51 -14.52
C THR A 125 -6.94 9.79 -13.19
N LEU A 126 -8.05 9.77 -12.45
CA LEU A 126 -8.17 9.04 -11.19
C LEU A 126 -8.46 7.57 -11.47
N SER A 127 -7.74 6.67 -10.80
CA SER A 127 -7.99 5.23 -10.84
C SER A 127 -7.75 4.59 -9.48
N ALA A 128 -8.48 3.52 -9.19
CA ALA A 128 -8.24 2.67 -8.02
C ALA A 128 -7.41 1.45 -8.44
N VAL A 129 -6.34 1.17 -7.71
CA VAL A 129 -5.62 -0.11 -7.84
C VAL A 129 -6.07 -1.02 -6.70
N PRO A 130 -6.85 -2.09 -6.97
CA PRO A 130 -7.41 -2.95 -5.94
C PRO A 130 -6.35 -3.48 -4.96
N GLY A 131 -6.65 -3.41 -3.66
CA GLY A 131 -5.74 -3.84 -2.60
C GLY A 131 -4.49 -2.95 -2.43
N LYS A 132 -4.41 -1.83 -3.16
CA LYS A 132 -3.31 -0.87 -3.05
C LYS A 132 -3.85 0.52 -2.70
N ARG A 133 -3.76 1.46 -3.63
CA ARG A 133 -4.08 2.87 -3.42
C ARG A 133 -4.86 3.41 -4.60
N TRP A 134 -5.61 4.46 -4.34
CA TRP A 134 -6.00 5.40 -5.37
C TRP A 134 -4.76 6.03 -5.99
N GLN A 135 -4.83 6.37 -7.26
CA GLN A 135 -3.75 7.03 -7.96
C GLN A 135 -4.29 7.98 -9.02
N VAL A 136 -3.58 9.09 -9.22
CA VAL A 136 -3.83 10.04 -10.30
C VAL A 136 -2.66 9.97 -11.25
N ALA A 137 -2.93 9.60 -12.50
CA ALA A 137 -1.99 9.78 -13.59
C ALA A 137 -2.26 11.13 -14.24
N LEU A 138 -1.24 11.96 -14.40
CA LEU A 138 -1.35 13.25 -15.08
C LEU A 138 -0.09 13.57 -15.88
N TYR A 139 -0.19 14.56 -16.75
CA TYR A 139 0.95 15.13 -17.46
C TYR A 139 1.32 16.48 -16.88
N VAL A 140 2.62 16.77 -16.87
CA VAL A 140 3.20 18.06 -16.51
C VAL A 140 4.00 18.56 -17.70
N ASP A 141 3.70 19.76 -18.15
CA ASP A 141 4.40 20.42 -19.25
C ASP A 141 5.19 21.60 -18.69
N ASN A 142 6.48 21.66 -19.01
CA ASN A 142 7.29 22.85 -18.79
C ASN A 142 7.25 23.72 -20.05
N ASN A 143 6.44 24.78 -20.02
CA ASN A 143 6.30 25.71 -21.14
C ASN A 143 7.40 26.79 -21.13
N ALA A 144 8.24 26.84 -20.11
CA ALA A 144 9.23 27.89 -19.95
C ALA A 144 10.52 27.62 -20.75
N ASN A 145 11.26 28.70 -21.02
CA ASN A 145 12.58 28.65 -21.65
C ASN A 145 13.69 28.42 -20.60
N GLY A 146 13.48 27.45 -19.71
CA GLY A 146 14.38 27.16 -18.59
C GLY A 146 13.99 25.88 -17.87
N THR A 147 14.81 25.45 -16.91
CA THR A 147 14.50 24.29 -16.08
C THR A 147 13.51 24.66 -14.98
N MET A 148 12.47 23.85 -14.77
CA MET A 148 11.45 24.04 -13.74
C MET A 148 11.48 22.91 -12.71
N VAL A 149 11.12 23.21 -11.46
CA VAL A 149 11.04 22.22 -10.37
C VAL A 149 9.67 22.35 -9.72
N PRO A 150 8.60 21.92 -10.42
CA PRO A 150 7.26 22.25 -9.99
C PRO A 150 6.86 21.49 -8.72
N MET A 151 6.04 22.15 -7.93
CA MET A 151 5.36 21.57 -6.79
C MET A 151 3.85 21.53 -7.08
N ILE A 152 3.25 20.36 -6.87
CA ILE A 152 1.83 20.11 -7.14
C ILE A 152 1.15 19.69 -5.85
N ASP A 153 0.02 20.31 -5.52
CA ASP A 153 -0.86 19.81 -4.45
C ASP A 153 -2.05 19.10 -5.08
N CYS A 154 -2.36 17.90 -4.57
CA CYS A 154 -3.51 17.10 -4.94
C CYS A 154 -4.41 16.83 -3.73
N SER A 155 -5.68 17.18 -3.84
CA SER A 155 -6.72 16.89 -2.85
C SER A 155 -7.59 15.74 -3.35
N PHE A 156 -7.62 14.65 -2.58
CA PHE A 156 -8.48 13.50 -2.82
C PHE A 156 -9.75 13.66 -1.97
N THR A 157 -10.91 13.67 -2.62
CA THR A 157 -12.20 13.93 -1.97
C THR A 157 -13.16 12.76 -2.16
N ASN A 158 -14.22 12.77 -1.34
CA ASN A 158 -15.40 11.92 -1.48
C ASN A 158 -16.64 12.73 -1.09
N GLY A 159 -17.58 12.96 -2.01
CA GLY A 159 -18.78 13.74 -1.73
C GLY A 159 -18.48 15.19 -1.32
N GLY A 160 -17.36 15.74 -1.82
CA GLY A 160 -16.86 17.07 -1.45
C GLY A 160 -16.05 17.13 -0.14
N ASN A 161 -16.03 16.06 0.65
CA ASN A 161 -15.20 15.98 1.86
C ASN A 161 -13.79 15.53 1.49
N ALA A 162 -12.78 16.23 2.00
CA ALA A 162 -11.39 15.84 1.75
C ALA A 162 -10.98 14.63 2.60
N VAL A 163 -10.48 13.61 1.90
CA VAL A 163 -10.04 12.31 2.42
C VAL A 163 -8.53 12.31 2.65
N MET A 164 -7.75 12.90 1.75
CA MET A 164 -6.30 13.03 1.85
C MET A 164 -5.81 14.24 1.06
N GLU A 165 -4.82 14.94 1.60
CA GLU A 165 -4.03 15.94 0.87
C GLU A 165 -2.63 15.37 0.57
N THR A 166 -2.16 15.56 -0.65
CA THR A 166 -0.84 15.12 -1.11
C THR A 166 -0.09 16.28 -1.73
N ARG A 167 1.18 16.44 -1.38
CA ARG A 167 2.11 17.38 -2.01
C ARG A 167 3.16 16.61 -2.79
N VAL A 168 3.34 16.97 -4.04
CA VAL A 168 4.23 16.31 -4.98
C VAL A 168 5.36 17.25 -5.34
N LEU A 169 6.58 16.77 -5.14
CA LEU A 169 7.80 17.44 -5.53
C LEU A 169 8.28 16.81 -6.84
N VAL A 170 8.02 17.49 -7.95
CA VAL A 170 8.35 16.99 -9.27
C VAL A 170 9.87 17.13 -9.49
N PRO A 171 10.54 16.10 -10.05
CA PRO A 171 11.91 16.23 -10.54
C PRO A 171 12.08 17.42 -11.49
N ALA A 172 13.32 17.91 -11.62
CA ALA A 172 13.62 19.01 -12.53
C ALA A 172 13.25 18.66 -13.98
N LEU A 173 12.49 19.54 -14.63
CA LEU A 173 12.06 19.42 -16.02
C LEU A 173 12.81 20.43 -16.88
N GLY A 174 13.49 19.98 -17.93
CA GLY A 174 14.14 20.87 -18.90
C GLY A 174 13.13 21.72 -19.68
N ALA A 175 13.61 22.75 -20.37
CA ALA A 175 12.77 23.64 -21.17
C ALA A 175 11.95 22.86 -22.22
N GLY A 176 10.64 23.07 -22.25
CA GLY A 176 9.75 22.42 -23.22
C GLY A 176 9.42 20.96 -22.93
N VAL A 177 9.91 20.38 -21.82
CA VAL A 177 9.71 18.95 -21.53
C VAL A 177 8.28 18.67 -21.08
N ARG A 178 7.70 17.59 -21.64
CA ARG A 178 6.48 16.96 -21.15
C ARG A 178 6.81 15.67 -20.41
N ALA A 179 6.28 15.54 -19.19
CA ALA A 179 6.46 14.37 -18.35
C ALA A 179 5.13 13.80 -17.85
N GLY A 180 5.04 12.47 -17.76
CA GLY A 180 3.97 11.76 -17.07
C GLY A 180 4.33 11.48 -15.62
N ILE A 181 3.38 11.66 -14.71
CA ILE A 181 3.55 11.43 -13.27
C ILE A 181 2.40 10.60 -12.73
N LEU A 182 2.73 9.71 -11.80
CA LEU A 182 1.77 8.95 -11.02
C LEU A 182 1.80 9.42 -9.56
N ILE A 183 0.68 9.93 -9.07
CA ILE A 183 0.53 10.48 -7.73
C ILE A 183 -0.36 9.54 -6.92
N TYR A 184 0.11 9.08 -5.76
CA TYR A 184 -0.65 8.15 -4.94
C TYR A 184 -1.59 8.89 -3.98
N GLY A 185 -2.81 8.39 -3.88
CA GLY A 185 -3.81 8.82 -2.90
C GLY A 185 -3.87 7.88 -1.69
N PRO A 186 -5.01 7.87 -0.99
CA PRO A 186 -5.23 6.95 0.13
C PRO A 186 -5.29 5.49 -0.33
N LYS A 187 -5.24 4.58 0.64
CA LYS A 187 -5.55 3.17 0.38
C LYS A 187 -6.96 3.04 -0.20
N THR A 188 -7.20 2.04 -1.05
CA THR A 188 -8.52 1.81 -1.68
C THR A 188 -9.62 1.42 -0.69
N GLU A 189 -9.27 1.19 0.59
CA GLU A 189 -10.21 1.02 1.70
C GLU A 189 -10.98 2.32 2.02
N LEU A 190 -10.38 3.47 1.71
CA LEU A 190 -11.04 4.76 1.74
C LEU A 190 -11.51 5.09 0.33
N PHE A 191 -12.81 5.32 0.17
CA PHE A 191 -13.39 5.71 -1.11
C PHE A 191 -13.03 7.15 -1.45
N VAL A 192 -12.78 7.38 -2.74
CA VAL A 192 -12.47 8.67 -3.33
C VAL A 192 -13.30 8.77 -4.61
N ASP A 193 -14.02 9.87 -4.78
CA ASP A 193 -14.81 10.15 -5.99
C ASP A 193 -14.08 11.07 -6.95
N ARG A 194 -13.17 11.91 -6.44
CA ARG A 194 -12.51 12.96 -7.18
C ARG A 194 -11.12 13.23 -6.62
N ALA A 195 -10.21 13.59 -7.52
CA ALA A 195 -8.93 14.18 -7.16
C ALA A 195 -8.75 15.50 -7.91
N ASN A 196 -8.40 16.56 -7.20
CA ASN A 196 -8.09 17.86 -7.78
C ASN A 196 -6.60 18.16 -7.56
N CYS A 197 -5.85 18.29 -8.65
CA CYS A 197 -4.44 18.62 -8.61
C CYS A 197 -4.20 20.03 -9.18
N ARG A 198 -3.35 20.80 -8.52
CA ARG A 198 -2.96 22.15 -8.96
C ARG A 198 -1.48 22.40 -8.72
N ILE A 199 -0.90 23.23 -9.57
CA ILE A 199 0.47 23.73 -9.37
C ILE A 199 0.43 24.77 -8.24
N VAL A 200 1.32 24.61 -7.28
CA VAL A 200 1.49 25.56 -6.16
C VAL A 200 2.82 26.30 -6.22
N SER A 201 3.80 25.75 -6.94
CA SER A 201 5.00 26.46 -7.38
C SER A 201 5.38 25.94 -8.77
N PRO A 202 5.60 26.81 -9.77
CA PRO A 202 6.25 26.41 -11.02
C PRO A 202 7.72 26.05 -10.80
#